data_AF-A0A1S2YKU0-F1
#
_entry.id   AF-A0A1S2YKU0-F1
#
_cell.length_a   1.000
_cell.length_b   1.000
_cell.length_c   1.000
_cell.angle_alpha   90.00
_cell.angle_beta   90.00
_cell.angle_gamma   90.00
#
_symmetry.space_group_name_H-M   'P 1'
#
loop_
_entity.id
_entity.type
_entity.pdbx_description
1 polymer ?
#
loop_
_entity_poly.entity_id
_entity_poly.type
_entity_poly.pdbx_seq_one_letter_code
_entity_poly.pdbx_strand_id
1 'polypeptide(L)'
;MESVLSQVGVVFYQKTQLIERKRGIIGTNFNTCSFGIGGVDVKRVRSMVVVKAETGGVNSINPDIRKNEEKVVDSVLVNELSKPLTPYCRCWRSGTFPLCDGSHVKHNKATGDNVGPLLVKK
;
A
#
# COMPACT_ATOMS: atom_id res chain seq x y z
N MET A 1 28.40 -21.35 33.52
CA MET A 1 29.48 -21.05 32.56
C MET A 1 29.85 -22.34 31.85
N GLU A 2 29.06 -22.75 30.86
CA GLU A 2 29.32 -23.82 29.88
C GLU A 2 28.29 -23.58 28.78
N SER A 3 28.51 -23.65 27.48
CA SER A 3 29.71 -23.70 26.66
C SER A 3 29.22 -23.30 25.26
N VAL A 4 29.98 -22.43 24.60
CA VAL A 4 29.78 -21.95 23.23
C VAL A 4 29.93 -23.10 22.24
N LEU A 5 28.97 -23.30 21.33
CA LEU A 5 29.19 -24.06 20.11
C LEU A 5 28.46 -23.41 18.93
N SER A 6 29.29 -22.91 18.02
CA SER A 6 29.01 -22.37 16.69
C SER A 6 28.91 -23.50 15.66
N GLN A 7 28.04 -23.35 14.65
CA GLN A 7 28.00 -24.03 13.33
C GLN A 7 26.78 -23.43 12.57
N VAL A 8 26.89 -22.47 11.65
CA VAL A 8 27.39 -22.48 10.25
C VAL A 8 26.72 -23.51 9.33
N GLY A 9 25.95 -23.02 8.34
CA GLY A 9 25.53 -23.72 7.10
C GLY A 9 24.11 -24.35 7.16
N VAL A 10 23.30 -24.44 6.10
CA VAL A 10 23.44 -24.21 4.66
C VAL A 10 22.03 -24.02 4.08
N VAL A 11 21.91 -23.16 3.06
CA VAL A 11 20.74 -23.04 2.17
C VAL A 11 20.55 -24.34 1.40
N PHE A 12 19.32 -24.89 1.37
CA PHE A 12 18.92 -25.82 0.31
C PHE A 12 17.58 -25.45 -0.30
N TYR A 13 17.70 -25.10 -1.57
CA TYR A 13 16.70 -24.85 -2.59
C TYR A 13 16.19 -26.18 -3.17
N GLN A 14 14.96 -26.09 -3.72
CA GLN A 14 14.28 -27.00 -4.65
C GLN A 14 13.54 -28.22 -4.09
N LYS A 15 12.21 -28.20 -4.25
CA LYS A 15 11.44 -29.39 -4.63
C LYS A 15 10.52 -29.08 -5.81
N THR A 16 10.51 -30.05 -6.70
CA THR A 16 10.12 -30.09 -8.10
C THR A 16 8.62 -29.99 -8.35
N GLN A 17 8.33 -29.36 -9.49
CA GLN A 17 7.17 -29.53 -10.37
C GLN A 17 6.53 -30.93 -10.29
N LEU A 18 5.20 -31.00 -10.27
CA LEU A 18 4.47 -31.88 -11.19
C LEU A 18 3.05 -31.37 -11.43
N ILE A 19 2.77 -31.30 -12.72
CA ILE A 19 1.54 -30.88 -13.39
C ILE A 19 0.53 -32.02 -13.28
N GLU A 20 -0.67 -31.76 -12.76
CA GLU A 20 -1.87 -32.47 -13.20
C GLU A 20 -3.03 -31.50 -13.42
N ARG A 21 -3.41 -31.38 -14.68
CA ARG A 21 -4.62 -30.72 -15.15
C ARG A 21 -5.82 -31.58 -14.76
N LYS A 22 -6.74 -31.05 -13.94
CA LYS A 22 -8.13 -31.53 -13.93
C LYS A 22 -9.07 -30.37 -14.23
N ARG A 23 -9.60 -30.40 -15.46
CA ARG A 23 -10.69 -29.58 -15.95
C ARG A 23 -11.95 -29.96 -15.17
N GLY A 24 -12.42 -29.08 -14.30
CA GLY A 24 -13.77 -29.11 -13.74
C GLY A 24 -14.60 -28.02 -14.41
N ILE A 25 -15.37 -28.41 -15.43
CA ILE A 25 -16.36 -27.56 -16.09
C ILE A 25 -17.58 -27.52 -15.17
N ILE A 26 -17.87 -26.36 -14.56
CA ILE A 26 -19.19 -26.06 -14.02
C ILE A 26 -19.69 -24.85 -14.79
N GLY A 27 -20.57 -25.12 -15.74
CA GLY A 27 -21.22 -24.11 -16.57
C GLY A 27 -22.28 -23.37 -15.76
N THR A 28 -22.22 -22.05 -15.78
CA THR A 28 -23.36 -21.20 -15.48
C THR A 28 -23.70 -20.42 -16.74
N ASN A 29 -24.87 -20.73 -17.29
CA ASN A 29 -25.47 -20.06 -18.45
C ASN A 29 -25.55 -18.55 -18.21
N PHE A 30 -24.90 -17.78 -19.08
CA PHE A 30 -25.26 -16.38 -19.31
C PHE A 30 -25.57 -16.22 -20.79
N ASN A 31 -26.79 -15.75 -21.06
CA ASN A 31 -27.35 -15.55 -22.39
C ASN A 31 -26.47 -14.63 -23.23
N THR A 32 -25.83 -15.20 -24.24
CA THR A 32 -25.14 -14.47 -25.30
C THR A 32 -26.17 -14.02 -26.33
N CYS A 33 -26.52 -12.73 -26.34
CA CYS A 33 -27.25 -12.14 -27.46
C CYS A 33 -26.27 -11.91 -28.61
N SER A 34 -26.34 -12.79 -29.61
CA SER A 34 -25.57 -12.72 -30.85
C SER A 34 -26.07 -11.59 -31.74
N PHE A 35 -25.24 -10.59 -32.03
CA PHE A 35 -25.42 -9.69 -33.16
C PHE A 35 -24.12 -9.54 -33.93
N GLY A 36 -24.18 -9.88 -35.23
CA GLY A 36 -23.54 -9.08 -36.27
C GLY A 36 -22.07 -9.40 -36.62
N ILE A 37 -21.92 -9.90 -37.84
CA ILE A 37 -20.70 -10.17 -38.62
C ILE A 37 -19.85 -8.90 -38.82
N GLY A 38 -18.51 -9.06 -38.73
CA GLY A 38 -17.54 -8.26 -39.48
C GLY A 38 -16.69 -7.27 -38.69
N GLY A 39 -15.37 -7.50 -38.66
CA GLY A 39 -14.37 -6.47 -38.38
C GLY A 39 -13.33 -6.83 -37.31
N VAL A 40 -12.09 -7.04 -37.76
CA VAL A 40 -10.79 -6.86 -37.08
C VAL A 40 -10.77 -7.11 -35.56
N ASP A 41 -10.11 -8.19 -35.14
CA ASP A 41 -9.80 -8.50 -33.73
C ASP A 41 -8.79 -7.48 -33.17
N VAL A 42 -9.29 -6.27 -32.86
CA VAL A 42 -8.56 -5.31 -32.04
C VAL A 42 -8.60 -5.86 -30.63
N LYS A 43 -7.48 -6.46 -30.20
CA LYS A 43 -7.23 -6.87 -28.81
C LYS A 43 -7.44 -5.67 -27.90
N ARG A 44 -8.67 -5.51 -27.40
CA ARG A 44 -9.06 -4.42 -26.50
C ARG A 44 -8.33 -4.65 -25.18
N VAL A 45 -7.22 -3.94 -24.99
CA VAL A 45 -6.51 -3.88 -23.71
C VAL A 45 -7.49 -3.33 -22.69
N ARG A 46 -8.05 -4.20 -21.85
CA ARG A 46 -8.90 -3.79 -20.73
C ARG A 46 -7.96 -3.19 -19.67
N SER A 47 -7.95 -1.86 -19.57
CA SER A 47 -7.32 -1.17 -18.44
C SER A 47 -8.01 -1.59 -17.15
N MET A 48 -7.26 -2.18 -16.22
CA MET A 48 -7.77 -2.57 -14.91
C MET A 48 -7.53 -1.42 -13.93
N VAL A 49 -8.61 -0.78 -13.47
CA VAL A 49 -8.56 0.24 -12.42
C VAL A 49 -8.82 -0.46 -11.09
N VAL A 50 -7.84 -0.40 -10.18
CA VAL A 50 -7.99 -0.91 -8.82
C VAL A 50 -8.70 0.15 -7.99
N VAL A 51 -9.95 -0.11 -7.60
CA VAL A 51 -10.68 0.72 -6.63
C VAL A 51 -10.45 0.17 -5.23
N LYS A 52 -9.89 0.99 -4.34
CA LYS A 52 -9.70 0.62 -2.94
C LYS A 52 -11.04 0.78 -2.23
N ALA A 53 -11.80 -0.31 -2.11
CA ALA A 53 -12.99 -0.32 -1.28
C ALA A 53 -12.57 -0.12 0.18
N GLU A 54 -13.07 0.93 0.79
CA GLU A 54 -12.91 1.24 2.20
C GLU A 54 -13.69 0.23 3.04
N THR A 55 -13.05 -0.86 3.47
CA THR A 55 -13.30 -1.67 4.70
C THR A 55 -12.64 -3.05 4.54
N GLY A 56 -11.31 -3.13 4.65
CA GLY A 56 -10.60 -4.41 4.46
C GLY A 56 -9.36 -4.55 5.32
N GLY A 57 -9.56 -4.76 6.63
CA GLY A 57 -8.55 -5.21 7.58
C GLY A 57 -7.83 -4.09 8.33
N VAL A 58 -8.33 -3.74 9.52
CA VAL A 58 -7.73 -2.80 10.52
C VAL A 58 -7.31 -1.45 9.94
N ASN A 59 -8.19 -0.44 10.08
CA ASN A 59 -7.96 1.01 9.88
C ASN A 59 -6.52 1.42 9.52
N SER A 60 -6.12 1.18 8.27
CA SER A 60 -4.76 1.49 7.83
C SER A 60 -4.57 3.00 7.86
N ILE A 61 -3.70 3.47 8.77
CA ILE A 61 -3.47 4.90 9.00
C ILE A 61 -2.93 5.56 7.73
N ASN A 62 -1.97 4.91 7.07
CA ASN A 62 -1.40 5.36 5.81
C ASN A 62 -2.19 4.78 4.62
N PRO A 63 -2.80 5.59 3.73
CA PRO A 63 -3.54 5.12 2.58
C PRO A 63 -2.61 4.94 1.37
N ASP A 64 -1.79 5.95 1.05
CA ASP A 64 -1.11 6.08 -0.25
C ASP A 64 0.39 6.45 -0.16
N ILE A 65 0.88 6.91 1.00
CA ILE A 65 2.24 7.45 1.12
C ILE A 65 3.26 6.30 1.13
N ARG A 66 4.20 6.30 0.18
CA ARG A 66 5.41 5.43 0.16
C ARG A 66 5.12 3.94 0.45
N LYS A 67 4.11 3.36 -0.21
CA LYS A 67 3.71 1.94 -0.02
C LYS A 67 4.72 0.89 -0.49
N ASN A 68 5.75 1.31 -1.21
CA ASN A 68 6.85 0.43 -1.63
C ASN A 68 7.80 0.11 -0.47
N GLU A 69 7.75 0.88 0.60
CA GLU A 69 8.60 0.70 1.77
C GLU A 69 7.85 -0.07 2.85
N GLU A 70 8.51 -1.09 3.42
CA GLU A 70 7.95 -1.86 4.53
C GLU A 70 7.74 -0.99 5.78
N LYS A 71 8.65 -0.03 6.00
CA LYS A 71 8.59 0.93 7.10
C LYS A 71 9.05 2.31 6.63
N VAL A 72 8.11 3.24 6.59
CA VAL A 72 8.39 4.64 6.26
C VAL A 72 8.90 5.37 7.51
N VAL A 73 10.12 5.89 7.43
CA VAL A 73 10.78 6.67 8.49
C VAL A 73 11.40 7.93 7.89
N ASP A 74 11.19 9.07 8.55
CA ASP A 74 11.80 10.34 8.18
C ASP A 74 12.69 10.84 9.32
N SER A 75 13.92 11.22 8.99
CA SER A 75 14.89 11.77 9.93
C SER A 75 15.17 13.22 9.57
N VAL A 76 15.15 14.11 10.56
CA VAL A 76 15.46 15.52 10.36
C VAL A 76 16.42 15.99 11.43
N LEU A 77 17.48 16.69 11.01
CA LEU A 77 18.43 17.34 11.91
C LEU A 77 17.86 18.69 12.35
N VAL A 78 17.74 18.90 13.66
CA VAL A 78 17.17 20.13 14.25
C VAL A 78 17.94 21.39 13.80
N ASN A 79 19.23 21.26 13.54
CA ASN A 79 20.10 22.38 13.13
C ASN A 79 19.75 22.93 11.74
N GLU A 80 19.23 22.09 10.84
CA GLU A 80 18.90 22.43 9.45
C GLU A 80 17.52 23.08 9.30
N LEU A 81 16.73 23.16 10.36
CA LEU A 81 15.46 23.88 10.32
C LEU A 81 15.73 25.38 10.13
N SER A 82 15.20 25.91 9.03
CA SER A 82 15.22 27.34 8.72
C SER A 82 14.16 28.13 9.49
N LYS A 83 13.07 27.48 9.88
CA LYS A 83 11.95 28.10 10.60
C LYS A 83 12.07 27.81 12.10
N PRO A 84 11.73 28.79 12.97
CA PRO A 84 11.74 28.58 14.42
C PRO A 84 10.71 27.55 14.89
N LEU A 85 9.66 27.31 14.08
CA LEU A 85 8.62 26.32 14.34
C LEU A 85 8.31 25.58 13.04
N THR A 86 8.56 24.27 13.01
CA THR A 86 8.29 23.43 11.83
C THR A 86 7.28 22.35 12.19
N PRO A 87 6.10 22.32 11.53
CA PRO A 87 5.07 21.33 11.79
C PRO A 87 5.27 20.06 10.94
N TYR A 88 5.34 18.90 11.59
CA TYR A 88 5.44 17.58 10.98
C TYR A 88 4.12 16.83 11.02
N CYS A 89 3.83 16.10 9.94
CA CYS A 89 2.59 15.36 9.78
C CYS A 89 2.56 14.09 10.64
N ARG A 90 1.42 13.84 11.29
CA ARG A 90 1.13 12.57 11.99
C ARG A 90 -0.12 11.86 11.48
N CYS A 91 -0.88 12.50 10.58
CA CYS A 91 -2.14 11.97 10.08
C CYS A 91 -2.01 11.14 8.78
N TRP A 92 -0.82 11.10 8.16
CA TRP A 92 -0.61 10.41 6.88
C TRP A 92 -1.57 10.83 5.74
N ARG A 93 -2.05 12.08 5.80
CA ARG A 93 -2.91 12.70 4.76
C ARG A 93 -2.28 13.91 4.10
N SER A 94 -1.08 14.32 4.53
CA SER A 94 -0.40 15.50 3.99
C SER A 94 0.12 15.23 2.57
N GLY A 95 -0.12 16.16 1.65
CA GLY A 95 0.46 16.13 0.31
C GLY A 95 1.96 16.47 0.29
N THR A 96 2.45 17.15 1.32
CA THR A 96 3.87 17.53 1.49
C THR A 96 4.57 16.70 2.57
N PHE A 97 4.11 15.47 2.79
CA PHE A 97 4.69 14.56 3.77
C PHE A 97 6.22 14.46 3.60
N PRO A 98 7.03 14.64 4.66
CA PRO A 98 6.69 14.55 6.09
C PRO A 98 6.16 15.83 6.76
N LEU A 99 6.09 16.95 6.05
CA LEU A 99 5.59 18.22 6.61
C LEU A 99 4.06 18.22 6.72
N CYS A 100 3.54 19.05 7.62
CA CYS A 100 2.10 19.26 7.74
C CYS A 100 1.63 20.41 6.83
N ASP A 101 0.64 20.12 6.00
CA ASP A 101 -0.06 21.05 5.10
C ASP A 101 -1.46 21.48 5.61
N GLY A 102 -1.89 20.95 6.75
CA GLY A 102 -3.24 21.17 7.30
C GLY A 102 -4.28 20.13 6.91
N SER A 103 -3.92 19.09 6.14
CA SER A 103 -4.84 18.03 5.73
C SER A 103 -5.46 17.23 6.90
N HIS A 104 -4.85 17.28 8.08
CA HIS A 104 -5.44 16.71 9.30
C HIS A 104 -6.80 17.33 9.66
N VAL A 105 -7.05 18.61 9.36
CA VAL A 105 -8.34 19.25 9.64
C VAL A 105 -9.47 18.60 8.84
N LYS A 106 -9.21 18.31 7.56
CA LYS A 106 -10.16 17.62 6.68
C LYS A 106 -10.42 16.19 7.17
N HIS A 107 -9.36 15.50 7.57
CA HIS A 107 -9.47 14.14 8.10
C HIS A 107 -10.27 14.07 9.40
N ASN A 108 -10.00 14.98 10.34
CA ASN A 108 -10.72 15.12 11.60
C ASN A 108 -12.21 15.38 11.36
N LYS A 109 -12.54 16.28 10.43
CA LYS A 109 -13.94 16.57 10.10
C LYS A 109 -14.67 15.39 9.45
N ALA A 110 -14.00 14.63 8.58
CA ALA A 110 -14.62 13.51 7.87
C ALA A 110 -14.77 12.25 8.75
N THR A 111 -13.80 12.01 9.63
CA THR A 111 -13.73 10.78 10.43
C THR A 111 -14.23 10.97 11.87
N GLY A 112 -14.31 12.22 12.35
CA GLY A 112 -14.53 12.54 13.76
C GLY A 112 -13.27 12.37 14.62
N ASP A 113 -12.09 12.36 14.00
CA ASP A 113 -10.79 12.20 14.67
C ASP A 113 -10.27 13.54 15.24
N ASN A 114 -9.24 13.50 16.08
CA ASN A 114 -8.64 14.65 16.76
C ASN A 114 -7.11 14.74 16.59
N VAL A 115 -6.57 14.20 15.50
CA VAL A 115 -5.13 14.22 15.24
C VAL A 115 -4.61 15.62 14.86
N GLY A 116 -3.34 15.87 15.17
CA GLY A 116 -2.65 17.12 14.86
C GLY A 116 -1.15 16.95 14.63
N PRO A 117 -0.47 17.96 14.09
CA PRO A 117 0.95 17.88 13.75
C PRO A 117 1.86 17.85 14.98
N LEU A 118 3.10 17.39 14.80
CA LEU A 118 4.18 17.58 15.76
C LEU A 118 4.89 18.90 15.46
N LEU A 119 4.92 19.80 16.42
CA LEU A 119 5.62 21.08 16.28
C LEU A 119 7.03 20.95 16.84
N VAL A 120 8.02 21.00 15.95
CA VAL A 120 9.44 21.01 16.34
C VAL A 120 9.92 22.45 16.37
N LYS A 121 10.46 22.86 17.52
CA LYS A 121 11.07 24.18 17.73
C LYS A 121 12.58 24.06 17.66
N LYS A 122 13.23 25.06 17.07
CA LYS A 122 14.68 25.22 17.09
C LYS A 122 15.15 25.81 18.42
#